data_AF-A0A0F9AVG9-F1
#
_entry.id   AF-A0A0F9AVG9-F1
#
_cell.length_a   1.000
_cell.length_b   1.000
_cell.length_c   1.000
_cell.angle_alpha   90.00
_cell.angle_beta   90.00
_cell.angle_gamma   90.00
#
_symmetry.space_group_name_H-M   'P 1'
#
loop_
_entity.id
_entity.type
_entity.pdbx_description
1 polymer ?
#
loop_
_entity_poly.entity_id
_entity_poly.type
_entity_poly.pdbx_seq_one_letter_code
_entity_poly.pdbx_strand_id
1 'polypeptide(L)' 'MNMPVPYQAMLEKVNGNFSEDLIPSKDFRKYVANTFRCNKQIINRMVIEMKEMGLICYINKGTIRVLKK' A
#
# COMPACT_ATOMS: atom_id res chain seq x y z
N MET A 1 -20.28 4.00 10.08
CA MET A 1 -19.11 3.21 10.52
C MET A 1 -18.35 2.81 9.27
N ASN A 2 -17.20 3.44 8.99
CA ASN A 2 -16.35 3.03 7.87
C ASN A 2 -15.65 1.75 8.29
N MET A 3 -15.97 0.64 7.62
CA MET A 3 -15.31 -0.64 7.77
C MET A 3 -13.79 -0.39 7.74
N PRO A 4 -13.01 -0.77 8.77
CA PRO A 4 -11.57 -0.57 8.74
C PRO A 4 -11.05 -1.41 7.58
N VAL A 5 -10.55 -0.73 6.55
CA VAL A 5 -9.89 -1.42 5.45
C VAL A 5 -8.79 -2.27 6.08
N PRO A 6 -8.71 -3.58 5.78
CA PRO A 6 -7.69 -4.45 6.34
C PRO A 6 -6.35 -4.17 5.66
N TYR A 7 -5.82 -2.97 5.88
CA TYR A 7 -4.55 -2.50 5.34
C TYR A 7 -3.42 -3.45 5.74
N GLN A 8 -3.48 -3.99 6.96
CA GLN A 8 -2.51 -4.97 7.45
C GLN A 8 -2.50 -6.27 6.64
N ALA A 9 -3.66 -6.90 6.42
CA ALA A 9 -3.77 -8.12 5.60
C ALA A 9 -3.37 -7.88 4.13
N MET A 10 -3.63 -6.68 3.61
CA MET A 10 -3.17 -6.30 2.28
C MET A 10 -1.64 -6.16 2.24
N LEU A 11 -1.04 -5.53 3.25
CA LEU A 11 0.41 -5.37 3.34
C LEU A 11 1.12 -6.70 3.57
N GLU A 12 0.53 -7.64 4.30
CA GLU A 12 1.03 -9.02 4.41
C GLU A 12 1.04 -9.72 3.05
N LYS A 13 -0.03 -9.57 2.25
CA LYS A 13 -0.07 -10.10 0.88
C LYS A 13 0.92 -9.42 -0.06
N VAL A 14 1.14 -8.12 0.10
CA VAL A 14 2.18 -7.37 -0.63
C VAL A 14 3.56 -7.91 -0.24
N ASN A 15 3.87 -7.99 1.05
CA ASN A 15 5.15 -8.51 1.54
C ASN A 15 5.40 -9.97 1.13
N GLY A 16 4.36 -10.80 1.04
CA GLY A 16 4.50 -12.18 0.55
C GLY A 16 4.79 -12.28 -0.94
N ASN A 17 4.51 -11.21 -1.70
CA ASN A 17 4.66 -11.18 -3.16
C ASN A 17 5.88 -10.37 -3.64
N PHE A 18 6.44 -9.54 -2.76
CA PHE A 18 7.66 -8.76 -3.01
C PHE A 18 8.71 -9.16 -1.97
N SER A 19 9.75 -9.88 -2.41
CA SER A 19 10.84 -10.34 -1.54
C SER A 19 11.72 -9.20 -1.02
N GLU A 20 11.60 -8.01 -1.63
CA GLU A 20 12.30 -6.80 -1.25
C GLU A 20 11.35 -5.87 -0.49
N ASP A 21 11.79 -5.27 0.62
CA ASP A 21 11.02 -4.26 1.35
C ASP A 21 10.80 -2.96 0.54
N LEU A 22 11.36 -2.87 -0.68
CA LEU A 22 11.27 -1.73 -1.59
C LEU A 22 10.42 -2.11 -2.81
N ILE A 23 9.29 -1.42 -2.95
CA ILE A 23 8.29 -1.71 -3.99
C ILE A 23 8.11 -0.46 -4.85
N PRO A 24 8.18 -0.58 -6.19
CA PRO A 24 7.84 0.54 -7.07
C PRO A 24 6.42 1.05 -6.78
N SER A 25 6.27 2.36 -6.65
CA SER A 25 4.99 3.00 -6.31
C SER A 25 3.88 2.70 -7.31
N LYS A 26 4.25 2.48 -8.58
CA LYS A 26 3.33 2.04 -9.63
C LYS A 26 2.80 0.63 -9.38
N ASP A 27 3.67 -0.30 -9.04
CA ASP A 27 3.28 -1.70 -8.80
C ASP A 27 2.48 -1.82 -7.51
N PHE A 28 2.87 -1.09 -6.45
CA PHE A 28 2.09 -1.00 -5.23
C PHE A 28 0.67 -0.49 -5.51
N ARG A 29 0.53 0.62 -6.23
CA ARG A 29 -0.80 1.16 -6.59
C ARG A 29 -1.61 0.20 -7.45
N LYS A 30 -0.97 -0.49 -8.40
CA LYS A 30 -1.62 -1.51 -9.23
C LYS A 30 -2.09 -2.70 -8.38
N TYR A 31 -1.30 -3.09 -7.39
CA TYR A 31 -1.65 -4.15 -6.46
C TYR A 31 -2.83 -3.77 -5.55
N VAL A 32 -2.82 -2.56 -4.98
CA VAL A 32 -3.97 -1.99 -4.24
C VAL A 32 -5.21 -1.97 -5.13
N ALA A 33 -5.07 -1.50 -6.37
CA ALA A 33 -6.17 -1.42 -7.34
C ALA A 33 -6.79 -2.81 -7.60
N ASN A 34 -5.96 -3.82 -7.84
CA ASN A 34 -6.42 -5.18 -8.10
C ASN A 34 -7.03 -5.84 -6.86
N THR A 35 -6.47 -5.58 -5.68
CA THR A 35 -6.94 -6.18 -4.42
C THR A 35 -8.30 -5.62 -4.00
N PHE A 36 -8.48 -4.31 -4.09
CA PHE A 36 -9.70 -3.64 -3.62
C PHE A 36 -10.70 -3.30 -4.73
N ARG A 37 -10.35 -3.54 -6.01
CA ARG A 37 -11.16 -3.16 -7.18
C ARG A 37 -11.69 -1.72 -7.08
N CYS A 38 -10.81 -0.80 -6.68
CA CYS A 38 -11.14 0.58 -6.38
C CYS A 38 -10.66 1.55 -7.45
N ASN A 39 -11.31 2.70 -7.54
CA ASN A 39 -10.90 3.80 -8.43
C ASN A 39 -9.62 4.49 -7.96
N LYS A 40 -8.91 5.15 -8.90
CA LYS A 40 -7.64 5.84 -8.67
C LYS A 40 -7.68 6.87 -7.52
N GLN A 41 -8.81 7.56 -7.35
CA GLN A 41 -8.99 8.51 -6.23
C GLN A 41 -8.97 7.82 -4.86
N ILE A 42 -9.69 6.70 -4.74
CA ILE A 42 -9.74 5.90 -3.52
C ILE A 42 -8.36 5.33 -3.23
N ILE A 43 -7.67 4.78 -4.24
CA ILE A 43 -6.30 4.25 -4.08
C ILE A 43 -5.36 5.34 -3.56
N ASN A 44 -5.41 6.55 -4.13
CA ASN A 44 -4.57 7.65 -3.66
C ASN A 44 -4.86 7.99 -2.18
N ARG A 45 -6.13 8.02 -1.79
CA ARG A 45 -6.53 8.25 -0.39
C ARG A 45 -6.01 7.14 0.52
N MET A 46 -6.18 5.88 0.13
CA MET A 46 -5.68 4.72 0.90
C MET A 46 -4.17 4.75 1.08
N VAL A 47 -3.44 5.09 0.02
CA VAL A 47 -1.97 5.19 0.06
C VAL A 47 -1.52 6.35 0.97
N ILE A 48 -2.26 7.46 1.00
CA ILE A 48 -2.01 8.56 1.95
C ILE A 48 -2.27 8.09 3.37
N GLU A 49 -3.42 7.46 3.63
CA GLU A 49 -3.78 6.95 4.96
C GLU A 49 -2.76 5.91 5.45
N MET A 50 -2.30 4.99 4.60
CA MET A 50 -1.24 4.05 4.95
C MET A 50 0.08 4.74 5.32
N LYS A 51 0.42 5.83 4.64
CA LYS A 51 1.62 6.61 4.96
C LYS A 51 1.46 7.31 6.31
N GLU A 52 0.30 7.94 6.55
CA GLU A 52 0.00 8.62 7.83
C GLU A 52 -0.05 7.65 9.00
N MET A 53 -0.52 6.42 8.79
CA MET A 53 -0.51 5.35 9.78
C MET A 53 0.89 4.74 10.01
N GLY A 54 1.91 5.16 9.25
CA GLY A 54 3.27 4.62 9.35
C GLY A 54 3.38 3.18 8.85
N LEU A 55 2.50 2.74 7.95
CA LEU A 55 2.52 1.42 7.34
C LEU A 55 3.41 1.37 6.10
N ILE A 56 3.56 2.51 5.41
CA ILE A 56 4.43 2.66 4.24
C ILE A 56 5.23 3.95 4.33
N CYS A 57 6.42 3.97 3.73
CA CYS A 57 7.27 5.15 3.62
C CYS A 57 7.76 5.34 2.19
N TYR A 58 7.76 6.57 1.68
CA TYR A 58 8.33 6.87 0.37
C TYR A 58 9.83 7.06 0.52
N ILE A 59 10.61 6.14 -0.07
CA ILE A 59 12.08 6.25 -0.08
C ILE A 59 12.53 7.21 -1.17
N ASN A 60 11.79 7.27 -2.28
CA ASN A 60 11.99 8.23 -3.36
C ASN A 60 10.68 8.46 -4.14
N LYS A 61 10.69 9.31 -5.18
CA LYS A 61 9.49 9.63 -6.00
C LYS A 61 8.85 8.39 -6.67
N GLY A 62 9.59 7.28 -6.80
CA GLY A 62 9.18 6.08 -7.51
C GLY A 62 9.04 4.82 -6.65
N THR A 63 9.43 4.85 -5.37
CA THR A 63 9.61 3.63 -4.55
C THR A 63 9.04 3.84 -3.16
N ILE A 64 8.29 2.85 -2.72
CA ILE A 64 7.62 2.79 -1.44
C ILE A 64 8.25 1.64 -0.67
N ARG A 65 8.65 1.89 0.58
CA ARG A 65 9.01 0.86 1.54
C ARG A 65 7.82 0.52 2.41
N VAL A 66 7.48 -0.76 2.51
CA VAL A 66 6.49 -1.21 3.50
C VAL A 66 7.18 -1.31 4.85
N LEU A 67 6.61 -0.66 5.87
CA LEU A 67 7.13 -0.70 7.23
C LEU A 67 6.49 -1.89 7.95
N LYS A 68 7.26 -2.94 8.19
CA LYS A 68 6.84 -4.08 9.02
C LYS A 68 6.87 -3.63 10.49
N LYS A 69 5.74 -3.77 11.18
CA LYS A 69 5.68 -3.74 12.64
C LYS A 69 5.56 -5.16 13.15
#